data_AF-A0A6L5Y192-F1
#
_entry.id   AF-A0A6L5Y192-F1
#
_cell.length_a   1.000
_cell.length_b   1.000
_cell.length_c   1.000
_cell.angle_alpha   90.00
_cell.angle_beta   90.00
_cell.angle_gamma   90.00
#
_symmetry.space_group_name_H-M   'P 1'
#
loop_
_entity.id
_entity.type
_entity.pdbx_description
1 polymer ?
#
loop_
_entity_poly.entity_id
_entity_poly.type
_entity_poly.pdbx_seq_one_letter_code
_entity_poly.pdbx_strand_id
1 'polypeptide(L)'
;MEDLQEYLKERLNEFRKTYNVEYYLNAYSDKELKRQWKSDYERTRGQWQSIKSISDVKRYVNGFVGTVKQFQNIKGLFSDAYDMDLALYRAVCAIQKMAQCYDIEDFDFHMFQKDDIDEMFDTMYQWLEEMKNVNMRRAMQD
;
A
#
# COMPACT_ATOMS: atom_id res chain seq x y z
N MET A 1 7.51 14.92 24.19
CA MET A 1 7.39 13.59 23.58
C MET A 1 6.83 13.81 22.19
N GLU A 2 7.41 13.19 21.18
CA GLU A 2 6.90 13.24 19.81
C GLU A 2 5.55 12.51 19.77
N ASP A 3 4.53 13.13 19.20
CA ASP A 3 3.23 12.51 19.00
C ASP A 3 3.38 11.51 17.84
N LEU A 4 3.53 10.23 18.17
CA LEU A 4 3.76 9.16 17.19
C LEU A 4 2.55 8.95 16.27
N GLN A 5 1.33 9.25 16.75
CA GLN A 5 0.15 9.20 15.91
C GLN A 5 0.22 10.29 14.83
N GLU A 6 0.55 11.53 15.21
CA GLU A 6 0.68 12.62 14.26
C GLU A 6 1.86 12.38 13.29
N TYR A 7 2.99 11.93 13.81
CA TYR A 7 4.14 11.54 13.00
C TYR A 7 3.77 10.49 11.94
N LEU A 8 3.05 9.43 12.32
CA LEU A 8 2.58 8.41 11.39
C LEU A 8 1.65 8.97 10.30
N LYS A 9 0.76 9.92 10.65
CA LYS A 9 -0.11 10.60 9.67
C LYS A 9 0.70 11.47 8.71
N GLU A 10 1.68 12.22 9.21
CA GLU A 10 2.56 13.05 8.39
C GLU A 10 3.33 12.20 7.37
N ARG A 11 3.98 11.12 7.83
CA ARG A 11 4.72 10.19 6.95
C ARG A 11 3.80 9.54 5.90
N LEU A 12 2.58 9.16 6.29
CA LEU A 12 1.59 8.62 5.35
C LEU A 12 1.17 9.66 4.29
N ASN A 13 0.98 10.92 4.71
CA ASN A 13 0.63 12.01 3.80
C ASN A 13 1.78 12.33 2.83
N GLU A 14 3.03 12.33 3.30
CA GLU A 14 4.22 12.46 2.45
C GLU A 14 4.30 11.34 1.41
N PHE A 15 4.09 10.09 1.84
CA PHE A 15 4.09 8.94 0.95
C PHE A 15 3.02 9.07 -0.14
N ARG A 16 1.80 9.47 0.22
CA ARG A 16 0.69 9.67 -0.74
C ARG A 16 0.94 10.82 -1.73
N LYS A 17 1.67 11.86 -1.33
CA LYS A 17 2.11 12.93 -2.24
C LYS A 17 3.12 12.42 -3.27
N THR A 18 3.98 11.49 -2.87
CA THR A 18 4.95 10.86 -3.76
C THR A 18 4.27 9.95 -4.79
N TYR A 19 3.27 9.18 -4.38
CA TYR A 19 2.51 8.32 -5.28
C TYR A 19 1.06 8.15 -4.81
N ASN A 20 0.14 8.82 -5.51
CA ASN A 20 -1.29 8.70 -5.25
C ASN A 20 -1.87 7.47 -5.95
N VAL A 21 -1.71 6.31 -5.32
CA VAL A 21 -2.17 5.02 -5.88
C VAL A 21 -3.66 4.98 -6.20
N GLU A 22 -4.50 5.68 -5.42
CA GLU A 22 -5.94 5.76 -5.70
C GLU A 22 -6.23 6.55 -6.97
N TYR A 23 -5.45 7.61 -7.26
CA TYR A 23 -5.53 8.30 -8.54
C TYR A 23 -5.19 7.37 -9.71
N TYR A 24 -4.11 6.58 -9.61
CA TYR A 24 -3.73 5.63 -10.66
C TYR A 24 -4.78 4.54 -10.88
N LEU A 25 -5.33 3.96 -9.79
CA LEU A 25 -6.40 2.97 -9.87
C LEU A 25 -7.68 3.52 -10.53
N ASN A 26 -8.00 4.80 -10.30
CA ASN A 26 -9.12 5.47 -10.96
C ASN A 26 -8.83 5.89 -12.41
N ALA A 27 -7.56 6.00 -12.80
CA ALA A 27 -7.13 6.46 -14.12
C ALA A 27 -7.12 5.35 -15.18
N TYR A 28 -7.16 4.06 -14.80
CA TYR A 28 -7.26 2.95 -15.75
C TYR A 28 -8.45 3.16 -16.70
N SER A 29 -8.21 3.14 -18.01
CA SER A 29 -9.24 3.40 -19.03
C SER A 29 -10.01 2.14 -19.44
N ASP A 30 -9.42 0.96 -19.25
CA ASP A 30 -10.00 -0.35 -19.55
C ASP A 30 -11.28 -0.60 -18.73
N LYS A 31 -12.34 -1.09 -19.41
CA LYS A 31 -13.66 -1.28 -18.79
C LYS A 31 -13.67 -2.40 -17.76
N GLU A 32 -12.94 -3.48 -17.99
CA GLU A 32 -12.86 -4.59 -17.04
C GLU A 32 -12.05 -4.20 -15.82
N LEU A 33 -10.92 -3.51 -15.99
CA LEU A 33 -10.12 -3.00 -14.86
C LEU A 33 -10.91 -1.99 -14.01
N LYS A 34 -11.71 -1.10 -14.62
CA LYS A 34 -12.61 -0.21 -13.87
C LYS A 34 -13.65 -0.98 -13.07
N ARG A 35 -14.25 -2.02 -13.65
CA ARG A 35 -15.25 -2.87 -12.98
C ARG A 35 -14.61 -3.63 -11.82
N GLN A 36 -13.41 -4.18 -12.05
CA GLN A 36 -12.62 -4.87 -11.04
C GLN A 36 -12.26 -3.93 -9.89
N TRP A 37 -11.75 -2.73 -10.19
CA TRP A 37 -11.44 -1.70 -9.19
C TRP A 37 -12.63 -1.37 -8.29
N LYS A 38 -13.81 -1.15 -8.85
CA LYS A 38 -15.01 -0.88 -8.04
C LYS A 38 -15.29 -2.02 -7.05
N SER A 39 -15.15 -3.27 -7.48
CA SER A 39 -15.32 -4.45 -6.61
C SER A 39 -14.23 -4.54 -5.54
N ASP A 40 -12.98 -4.31 -5.93
CA ASP A 40 -11.81 -4.40 -5.04
C ASP A 40 -11.76 -3.26 -4.02
N TYR A 41 -12.24 -2.07 -4.38
CA TYR A 41 -12.41 -0.94 -3.48
C TYR A 41 -13.39 -1.27 -2.34
N GLU A 42 -14.60 -1.76 -2.68
CA GLU A 42 -15.59 -2.16 -1.67
C GLU A 42 -15.09 -3.31 -0.79
N ARG A 43 -14.40 -4.29 -1.40
CA ARG A 43 -13.78 -5.40 -0.67
C ARG A 43 -12.72 -4.89 0.31
N THR A 44 -11.83 -4.00 -0.13
CA THR A 44 -10.76 -3.43 0.70
C THR A 44 -11.35 -2.60 1.85
N ARG A 45 -12.41 -1.84 1.58
CA ARG A 45 -13.17 -1.12 2.61
C ARG A 45 -13.78 -2.06 3.65
N GLY A 46 -14.32 -3.20 3.24
CA GLY A 46 -14.79 -4.24 4.18
C GLY A 46 -13.65 -4.86 5.00
N GLN A 47 -12.50 -5.12 4.37
CA GLN A 47 -11.31 -5.65 5.03
C GLN A 47 -10.69 -4.70 6.05
N TRP A 48 -10.94 -3.38 5.96
CA TRP A 48 -10.46 -2.39 6.92
C TRP A 48 -10.82 -2.75 8.37
N GLN A 49 -12.00 -3.35 8.60
CA GLN A 49 -12.44 -3.77 9.94
C GLN A 49 -11.64 -4.97 10.50
N SER A 50 -10.99 -5.75 9.64
CA SER A 50 -10.17 -6.90 10.05
C SER A 50 -8.75 -6.52 10.45
N ILE A 51 -8.33 -5.26 10.23
CA ILE A 51 -6.99 -4.79 10.55
C ILE A 51 -6.98 -4.38 12.02
N LYS A 52 -6.52 -5.30 12.87
CA LYS A 52 -6.59 -5.16 14.33
C LYS A 52 -5.23 -5.20 15.02
N SER A 53 -4.17 -5.48 14.27
CA SER A 53 -2.84 -5.63 14.82
C SER A 53 -1.74 -5.10 13.90
N ILE A 54 -0.57 -4.79 14.46
CA ILE A 54 0.67 -4.54 13.72
C ILE A 54 0.96 -5.70 12.77
N SER A 55 0.69 -6.95 13.20
CA SER A 55 0.86 -8.11 12.33
C SER A 55 -0.03 -8.05 11.08
N ASP A 56 -1.26 -7.54 11.19
CA ASP A 56 -2.12 -7.33 10.03
C ASP A 56 -1.55 -6.25 9.11
N VAL A 57 -1.08 -5.14 9.67
CA VAL A 57 -0.43 -4.05 8.90
C VAL A 57 0.78 -4.58 8.14
N LYS A 58 1.68 -5.28 8.83
CA LYS A 58 2.86 -5.92 8.24
C LYS A 58 2.48 -6.94 7.17
N ARG A 59 1.37 -7.69 7.33
CA ARG A 59 0.87 -8.61 6.30
C ARG A 59 0.53 -7.88 5.00
N TYR A 60 -0.11 -6.71 5.07
CA TYR A 60 -0.43 -5.93 3.87
C TYR A 60 0.81 -5.29 3.24
N VAL A 61 1.73 -4.74 4.04
CA VAL A 61 3.02 -4.22 3.54
C VAL A 61 3.82 -5.32 2.85
N ASN A 62 3.97 -6.49 3.49
CA ASN A 62 4.65 -7.64 2.90
C ASN A 62 3.92 -8.20 1.68
N GLY A 63 2.58 -8.08 1.63
CA GLY A 63 1.79 -8.40 0.46
C GLY A 63 2.17 -7.52 -0.74
N PHE A 64 2.28 -6.20 -0.55
CA PHE A 64 2.77 -5.29 -1.58
C PHE A 64 4.19 -5.68 -2.06
N VAL A 65 5.12 -5.87 -1.13
CA VAL A 65 6.49 -6.31 -1.44
C VAL A 65 6.50 -7.61 -2.24
N GLY A 66 5.72 -8.61 -1.80
CA GLY A 66 5.62 -9.91 -2.46
C GLY A 66 5.08 -9.80 -3.88
N THR A 67 4.06 -8.98 -4.10
CA THR A 67 3.48 -8.74 -5.42
C THR A 67 4.50 -8.11 -6.37
N VAL A 68 5.24 -7.09 -5.93
CA VAL A 68 6.28 -6.47 -6.78
C VAL A 68 7.38 -7.48 -7.11
N LYS A 69 7.86 -8.27 -6.13
CA LYS A 69 8.86 -9.33 -6.35
C LYS A 69 8.41 -10.38 -7.36
N GLN A 70 7.15 -10.79 -7.28
CA GLN A 70 6.57 -11.76 -8.22
C GLN A 70 6.67 -11.22 -9.66
N PHE A 71 6.39 -9.94 -9.86
CA PHE A 71 6.37 -9.30 -11.16
C PHE A 71 7.74 -8.83 -11.69
N GLN A 72 8.76 -8.74 -10.84
CA GLN A 72 10.13 -8.46 -11.25
C GLN A 72 10.72 -9.55 -12.16
N ASN A 73 10.28 -10.80 -12.04
CA ASN A 73 10.94 -11.96 -12.66
C ASN A 73 10.11 -12.66 -13.75
N ILE A 74 8.95 -12.10 -14.13
CA ILE A 74 8.08 -12.68 -15.16
C ILE A 74 7.86 -11.70 -16.31
N LYS A 75 7.69 -12.24 -17.51
CA LYS A 75 7.25 -11.47 -18.68
C LYS A 75 5.79 -11.05 -18.42
N GLY A 76 5.58 -9.75 -18.23
CA GLY A 76 4.33 -9.25 -17.65
C GLY A 76 3.14 -9.27 -18.60
N LEU A 77 1.94 -9.30 -18.03
CA LEU A 77 0.69 -8.96 -18.71
C LEU A 77 0.25 -7.54 -18.27
N PHE A 78 -0.59 -6.90 -19.08
CA PHE A 78 -1.09 -5.54 -18.79
C PHE A 78 -1.81 -5.44 -17.42
N SER A 79 -2.46 -6.51 -16.96
CA SER A 79 -3.14 -6.58 -15.66
C SER A 79 -2.19 -6.57 -14.45
N ASP A 80 -0.91 -6.83 -14.64
CA ASP A 80 0.04 -6.93 -13.53
C ASP A 80 0.32 -5.57 -12.87
N ALA A 81 0.26 -4.48 -13.65
CA ALA A 81 0.39 -3.12 -13.12
C ALA A 81 -0.76 -2.82 -12.16
N TYR A 82 -1.98 -3.24 -12.53
CA TYR A 82 -3.16 -3.12 -11.70
C TYR A 82 -3.01 -3.92 -10.39
N ASP A 83 -2.48 -5.15 -10.45
CA ASP A 83 -2.28 -5.97 -9.25
C ASP A 83 -1.27 -5.35 -8.28
N MET A 84 -0.20 -4.75 -8.79
CA MET A 84 0.77 -4.01 -7.96
C MET A 84 0.14 -2.75 -7.34
N ASP A 85 -0.62 -1.96 -8.11
CA ASP A 85 -1.36 -0.80 -7.61
C ASP A 85 -2.35 -1.20 -6.52
N LEU A 86 -3.10 -2.28 -6.73
CA LEU A 86 -4.06 -2.78 -5.75
C LEU A 86 -3.38 -3.25 -4.46
N ALA A 87 -2.24 -3.93 -4.56
CA ALA A 87 -1.48 -4.35 -3.39
C ALA A 87 -0.94 -3.15 -2.61
N LEU A 88 -0.42 -2.12 -3.31
CA LEU A 88 0.01 -0.86 -2.71
C LEU A 88 -1.14 -0.13 -2.01
N TYR A 89 -2.31 -0.05 -2.66
CA TYR A 89 -3.51 0.58 -2.07
C TYR A 89 -3.92 -0.11 -0.76
N ARG A 90 -3.93 -1.44 -0.72
CA ARG A 90 -4.25 -2.21 0.49
C ARG A 90 -3.25 -1.95 1.62
N ALA A 91 -1.96 -1.84 1.32
CA ALA A 91 -0.94 -1.46 2.30
C ALA A 91 -1.18 -0.05 2.84
N VAL A 92 -1.47 0.92 1.96
CA VAL A 92 -1.81 2.30 2.34
C VAL A 92 -3.06 2.37 3.22
N CYS A 93 -4.09 1.57 2.94
CA CYS A 93 -5.29 1.48 3.79
C CYS A 93 -4.99 0.90 5.17
N ALA A 94 -4.11 -0.10 5.26
CA ALA A 94 -3.70 -0.70 6.53
C ALA A 94 -2.92 0.29 7.40
N ILE A 95 -1.98 1.02 6.81
CA ILE A 95 -1.23 2.07 7.51
C ILE A 95 -2.17 3.21 7.93
N GLN A 96 -3.15 3.57 7.10
CA GLN A 96 -4.16 4.56 7.47
C GLN A 96 -5.00 4.11 8.67
N LYS A 97 -5.40 2.83 8.74
CA LYS A 97 -6.09 2.28 9.92
C LYS A 97 -5.22 2.42 11.17
N MET A 98 -3.94 2.04 11.05
CA MET A 98 -2.98 2.16 12.15
C MET A 98 -2.88 3.61 12.64
N ALA A 99 -2.74 4.58 11.73
CA ALA A 99 -2.69 6.00 12.07
C ALA A 99 -3.98 6.51 12.76
N GLN A 100 -5.14 6.05 12.31
CA GLN A 100 -6.44 6.45 12.88
C GLN A 100 -6.71 5.85 14.26
N CYS A 101 -6.12 4.69 14.56
CA CYS A 101 -6.40 3.90 15.76
C CYS A 101 -5.16 3.71 16.65
N TYR A 102 -4.11 4.50 16.44
CA TYR A 102 -2.80 4.29 17.03
C TYR A 102 -2.84 4.18 18.56
N ASP A 103 -3.54 5.11 19.22
CA ASP A 103 -3.68 5.16 20.69
C ASP A 103 -4.95 4.47 21.22
N ILE A 104 -5.67 3.70 20.39
CA ILE A 104 -6.84 2.97 20.86
C ILE A 104 -6.38 1.68 21.55
N GLU A 105 -6.74 1.51 22.83
CA GLU A 105 -6.31 0.40 23.70
C GLU A 105 -6.59 -1.00 23.13
N ASP A 106 -7.65 -1.15 22.32
CA ASP A 106 -8.01 -2.42 21.67
C ASP A 106 -7.03 -2.86 20.57
N PHE A 107 -6.05 -2.02 20.22
CA PHE A 107 -5.05 -2.29 19.18
C PHE A 107 -3.63 -2.23 19.77
N ASP A 108 -2.75 -3.07 19.22
CA ASP A 108 -1.32 -3.07 19.57
C ASP A 108 -0.52 -1.98 18.82
N PHE A 109 -1.18 -1.09 18.07
CA PHE A 109 -0.52 -0.10 17.21
C PHE A 109 0.43 0.84 17.96
N HIS A 110 0.10 1.21 19.19
CA HIS A 110 0.95 2.02 20.08
C HIS A 110 2.32 1.39 20.38
N MET A 111 2.50 0.08 20.12
CA MET A 111 3.78 -0.60 20.28
C MET A 111 4.78 -0.23 19.17
N PHE A 112 4.31 0.24 18.01
CA PHE A 112 5.17 0.65 16.89
C PHE A 112 5.88 1.96 17.23
N GLN A 113 7.18 1.89 17.50
CA GLN A 113 7.97 3.07 17.81
C GLN A 113 8.34 3.84 16.55
N LYS A 114 8.94 5.01 16.72
CA LYS A 114 9.42 5.83 15.61
C LYS A 114 10.29 5.04 14.62
N ASP A 115 11.25 4.27 15.12
CA ASP A 115 12.14 3.46 14.29
C ASP A 115 11.37 2.39 13.48
N ASP A 116 10.33 1.77 14.06
CA ASP A 116 9.47 0.81 13.36
C ASP A 116 8.66 1.49 12.24
N ILE A 117 8.17 2.70 12.50
CA ILE A 117 7.44 3.51 11.52
C ILE A 117 8.37 3.89 10.37
N ASP A 118 9.58 4.34 10.68
CA ASP A 118 10.58 4.71 9.68
C ASP A 118 10.99 3.50 8.82
N GLU A 119 11.30 2.35 9.42
CA GLU A 119 11.63 1.12 8.69
C GLU A 119 10.48 0.69 7.75
N MET A 120 9.23 0.81 8.21
CA MET A 120 8.06 0.51 7.39
C MET A 120 7.95 1.45 6.20
N PHE A 121 8.15 2.76 6.38
CA PHE A 121 8.09 3.71 5.26
C PHE A 121 9.28 3.59 4.32
N ASP A 122 10.48 3.32 4.81
CA ASP A 122 11.65 3.05 3.99
C ASP A 122 11.41 1.82 3.10
N THR A 123 10.81 0.77 3.65
CA THR A 123 10.36 -0.40 2.89
C THR A 123 9.34 0.01 1.82
N MET A 124 8.32 0.80 2.18
CA MET A 124 7.31 1.26 1.23
C MET A 124 7.91 2.09 0.09
N TYR A 125 8.84 3.01 0.38
CA TYR A 125 9.51 3.83 -0.62
C TYR A 125 10.43 3.01 -1.54
N GLN A 126 11.22 2.09 -0.98
CA GLN A 126 12.06 1.20 -1.76
C GLN A 126 11.23 0.39 -2.76
N TRP A 127 10.15 -0.24 -2.29
CA TRP A 127 9.35 -1.12 -3.15
C TRP A 127 8.43 -0.37 -4.11
N LEU A 128 8.07 0.87 -3.78
CA LEU A 128 7.45 1.78 -4.75
C LEU A 128 8.40 2.08 -5.91
N GLU A 129 9.69 2.32 -5.65
CA GLU A 129 10.66 2.56 -6.72
C GLU A 129 10.87 1.30 -7.58
N GLU A 130 10.95 0.13 -6.94
CA GLU A 130 11.00 -1.15 -7.67
C GLU A 130 9.76 -1.39 -8.53
N MET A 131 8.56 -1.06 -8.03
CA MET A 131 7.32 -1.13 -8.82
C MET A 131 7.39 -0.22 -10.06
N LYS A 132 7.88 1.02 -9.92
CA LYS A 132 8.07 1.91 -11.07
C LYS A 132 9.06 1.33 -12.07
N ASN A 133 10.16 0.74 -11.61
CA ASN A 133 11.14 0.07 -12.47
C ASN A 133 10.54 -1.12 -13.23
N VAL A 134 9.70 -1.92 -12.56
CA VAL A 134 8.95 -3.00 -13.20
C VAL A 134 8.03 -2.46 -14.29
N ASN A 135 7.23 -1.43 -13.98
CA ASN A 135 6.31 -0.81 -14.94
C ASN A 135 7.04 -0.17 -16.13
N MET A 136 8.17 0.51 -15.90
CA MET A 136 8.98 1.13 -16.96
C MET A 136 9.57 0.08 -17.91
N ARG A 137 10.19 -0.98 -17.38
CA ARG A 137 10.74 -2.06 -18.21
C ARG A 137 9.69 -2.70 -19.09
N ARG A 138 8.45 -2.82 -18.61
CA ARG A 138 7.31 -3.38 -19.36
C ARG A 138 6.83 -2.46 -20.46
N ALA A 139 6.70 -1.17 -20.17
CA ALA A 139 6.35 -0.18 -21.18
C ALA A 139 7.37 -0.08 -22.34
N MET A 140 8.61 -0.54 -22.14
CA MET A 140 9.63 -0.65 -23.20
C MET A 140 9.58 -1.97 -23.97
N GLN A 141 8.86 -2.98 -23.47
CA GLN A 141 8.72 -4.31 -24.08
C GLN A 141 7.46 -4.44 -24.94
N ASP A 142 6.42 -3.65 -24.65
CA ASP A 142 5.21 -3.49 -25.46
C ASP A 142 5.44 -2.57 -26.67
#